data_AF-A0A100JNM5-F1
#
_entry.id   AF-A0A100JNM5-F1
#
_cell.length_a   1.000
_cell.length_b   1.000
_cell.length_c   1.000
_cell.angle_alpha   90.00
_cell.angle_beta   90.00
_cell.angle_gamma   90.00
#
_symmetry.space_group_name_H-M   'P 1'
#
loop_
_entity.id
_entity.type
_entity.pdbx_description
1 polymer ?
#
loop_
_entity_poly.entity_id
_entity_poly.type
_entity_poly.pdbx_seq_one_letter_code
_entity_poly.pdbx_strand_id
1 'polypeptide(L)'
;MADLKERLIHWGTGESGTRAGTAAESGPAFPYDGSSYDGFSCDGFSCDGFSYDGFSYDGAKTVVLENREHLAAVLRSGVVGADTLVLVPGAPGEEPAADGHRVVGYEGSLAGAGGEFSPGAGFYLQIQGYGISEYMSVAGPTLVRVADDTDFDVFLADADRALLDGTFPDFLTHPAIQLADLPGLGADRTPAAGPRHRLYVDADGAVSTAPGGTRLGTAGDGPDLLDARWQRLNSGTGTTCGVCLGAVVDPGLRETALAARPWLGRYLAALGAIRSLRARGVDGDIRVSGFGGRITETLAAGADADLRDADAPLLLWTDQDVYVHAPAPGRTFSVERTAATPVEALLACGSAEAAAEYADPEHTVRIERFLARAGA
;
A
#
# COMPACT_ATOMS: atom_id res chain seq x y z
N MET A 1 20.61 -3.08 -5.93
CA MET A 1 20.19 -3.35 -4.53
C MET A 1 19.03 -2.45 -4.08
N ALA A 2 19.07 -1.13 -4.29
CA ALA A 2 17.94 -0.24 -3.92
C ALA A 2 16.61 -0.61 -4.60
N ASP A 3 16.62 -0.79 -5.92
CA ASP A 3 15.44 -1.24 -6.70
C ASP A 3 14.88 -2.60 -6.25
N LEU A 4 15.75 -3.54 -5.84
CA LEU A 4 15.32 -4.84 -5.30
C LEU A 4 14.56 -4.67 -3.98
N LYS A 5 15.05 -3.81 -3.09
CA LYS A 5 14.39 -3.53 -1.80
C LYS A 5 13.03 -2.88 -2.02
N GLU A 6 12.95 -1.91 -2.91
CA GLU A 6 11.70 -1.23 -3.25
C GLU A 6 10.66 -2.20 -3.84
N ARG A 7 11.06 -3.04 -4.81
CA ARG A 7 10.19 -4.08 -5.37
C ARG A 7 9.72 -5.09 -4.33
N LEU A 8 10.60 -5.50 -3.41
CA LEU A 8 10.25 -6.42 -2.34
C LEU A 8 9.25 -5.82 -1.34
N ILE A 9 9.40 -4.52 -1.02
CA ILE A 9 8.43 -3.79 -0.20
C ILE A 9 7.08 -3.79 -0.90
N HIS A 10 6.99 -3.37 -2.16
CA HIS A 10 5.72 -3.35 -2.90
C HIS A 10 5.08 -4.75 -3.04
N TRP A 11 5.91 -5.77 -3.30
CA TRP A 11 5.42 -7.15 -3.34
C TRP A 11 4.86 -7.59 -1.98
N GLY A 12 5.58 -7.32 -0.89
CA GLY A 12 5.16 -7.68 0.47
C GLY A 12 3.92 -6.94 0.94
N THR A 13 3.89 -5.61 0.80
CA THR A 13 2.77 -4.75 1.27
C THR A 13 1.54 -4.88 0.38
N GLY A 14 1.72 -5.20 -0.91
CA GLY A 14 0.62 -5.26 -1.88
C GLY A 14 0.20 -3.90 -2.42
N GLU A 15 1.07 -2.90 -2.32
CA GLU A 15 0.86 -1.57 -2.91
C GLU A 15 1.28 -1.56 -4.39
N SER A 16 0.43 -1.00 -5.26
CA SER A 16 0.81 -0.68 -6.63
C SER A 16 1.69 0.57 -6.62
N GLY A 17 3.02 0.42 -6.66
CA GLY A 17 3.93 1.57 -6.68
C GLY A 17 3.66 2.48 -7.89
N THR A 18 3.00 3.62 -7.68
CA THR A 18 2.95 4.71 -8.65
C THR A 18 4.22 5.54 -8.48
N ARG A 19 5.17 5.42 -9.41
CA ARG A 19 6.31 6.34 -9.50
C ARG A 19 5.79 7.77 -9.72
N ALA A 20 5.89 8.63 -8.72
CA ALA A 20 5.91 10.08 -8.95
C ALA A 20 7.34 10.45 -9.39
N GLY A 21 7.53 10.69 -10.68
CA GLY A 21 8.81 11.13 -11.23
C GLY A 21 9.23 12.47 -10.62
N THR A 22 10.45 12.52 -10.10
CA THR A 22 11.14 13.76 -9.74
C THR A 22 11.41 14.58 -11.00
N ALA A 23 10.66 15.67 -11.19
CA ALA A 23 11.03 16.73 -12.13
C ALA A 23 11.45 17.96 -11.32
N ALA A 24 12.74 18.26 -11.39
CA ALA A 24 13.34 19.48 -10.88
C ALA A 24 12.83 20.71 -11.67
N GLU A 25 12.81 21.83 -10.98
CA GLU A 25 12.31 23.15 -11.38
C GLU A 25 12.82 23.68 -12.72
N SER A 26 11.95 24.36 -13.47
CA SER A 26 12.22 25.70 -14.03
C SER A 26 10.94 26.28 -14.68
N GLY A 27 10.40 27.35 -14.10
CA GLY A 27 9.61 28.33 -14.88
C GLY A 27 10.53 29.16 -15.79
N PRO A 28 10.02 30.03 -16.70
CA PRO A 28 8.80 30.82 -16.51
C PRO A 28 7.94 31.14 -17.78
N ALA A 29 6.87 31.91 -17.53
CA ALA A 29 6.24 32.95 -18.37
C ALA A 29 5.18 32.59 -19.46
N PHE A 30 3.97 33.13 -19.24
CA PHE A 30 2.85 33.40 -20.17
C PHE A 30 3.23 34.40 -21.30
N PRO A 31 2.49 34.55 -22.43
CA PRO A 31 1.01 34.69 -22.49
C PRO A 31 0.23 34.13 -23.70
N TYR A 32 -1.09 34.22 -23.56
CA TYR A 32 -2.21 34.04 -24.51
C TYR A 32 -1.98 34.47 -25.97
N ASP A 33 -2.56 33.72 -26.92
CA ASP A 33 -3.36 34.21 -28.05
C ASP A 33 -4.29 33.07 -28.57
N GLY A 34 -5.44 33.44 -29.13
CA GLY A 34 -6.59 32.60 -29.43
C GLY A 34 -6.70 32.03 -30.85
N SER A 35 -7.96 31.79 -31.20
CA SER A 35 -8.54 31.43 -32.51
C SER A 35 -8.64 29.92 -32.88
N SER A 36 -9.86 29.40 -32.73
CA SER A 36 -10.75 28.98 -33.83
C SER A 36 -10.13 28.16 -34.98
N TYR A 37 -10.55 26.90 -35.11
CA TYR A 37 -10.85 26.30 -36.42
C TYR A 37 -12.05 25.37 -36.37
N ASP A 38 -12.97 25.62 -37.30
CA ASP A 38 -14.17 24.86 -37.65
C ASP A 38 -13.84 23.52 -38.32
N GLY A 39 -14.74 22.56 -38.09
CA GLY A 39 -15.34 21.75 -39.15
C GLY A 39 -14.57 20.53 -39.63
N PHE A 40 -15.00 19.34 -39.19
CA PHE A 40 -15.08 18.18 -40.08
C PHE A 40 -16.32 17.33 -39.79
N SER A 41 -17.09 17.15 -40.86
CA SER A 41 -18.30 16.34 -40.99
C SER A 41 -18.00 14.85 -40.78
N CYS A 42 -18.90 14.16 -40.09
CA CYS A 42 -18.85 12.71 -39.91
C CYS A 42 -19.56 12.02 -41.08
N ASP A 43 -18.81 11.45 -42.01
CA ASP A 43 -19.35 10.53 -43.01
C ASP A 43 -18.51 9.25 -43.06
N GLY A 44 -19.16 8.12 -42.73
CA GLY A 44 -18.79 6.78 -43.18
C GLY A 44 -17.72 6.04 -42.36
N PHE A 45 -18.13 5.24 -41.38
CA PHE A 45 -17.35 4.08 -40.94
C PHE A 45 -18.07 2.78 -41.31
N SER A 46 -17.51 2.13 -42.33
CA SER A 46 -17.68 0.72 -42.61
C SER A 46 -17.16 -0.09 -41.42
N CYS A 47 -17.96 -1.03 -40.95
CA CYS A 47 -17.57 -1.98 -39.91
C CYS A 47 -16.78 -3.12 -40.55
N ASP A 48 -15.47 -2.96 -40.73
CA ASP A 48 -14.57 -4.07 -41.08
C ASP A 48 -13.20 -3.87 -40.43
N GLY A 49 -12.84 -4.77 -39.51
CA GLY A 49 -11.48 -4.89 -38.96
C GLY A 49 -11.34 -4.49 -37.49
N PHE A 50 -11.84 -5.33 -36.58
CA PHE A 50 -11.25 -5.39 -35.24
C PHE A 50 -9.88 -6.07 -35.38
N SER A 51 -8.81 -5.31 -35.63
CA SER A 51 -7.50 -5.73 -35.17
C SER A 51 -7.49 -5.57 -33.65
N TYR A 52 -7.24 -6.66 -32.94
CA TYR A 52 -6.73 -6.54 -31.57
C TYR A 52 -5.34 -5.93 -31.71
N ASP A 53 -5.26 -4.61 -31.62
CA ASP A 53 -3.99 -3.95 -31.33
C ASP A 53 -3.55 -4.46 -29.97
N GLY A 54 -2.56 -5.35 -30.02
CA GLY A 54 -2.06 -6.08 -28.87
C GLY A 54 -1.55 -5.11 -27.81
N PHE A 55 -2.27 -5.02 -26.72
CA PHE A 55 -1.67 -4.61 -25.46
C PHE A 55 -0.61 -5.66 -25.12
N SER A 56 0.65 -5.31 -25.37
CA SER A 56 1.80 -6.06 -24.88
C SER A 56 1.62 -6.23 -23.36
N TYR A 57 1.50 -7.46 -22.91
CA TYR A 57 1.52 -7.77 -21.49
C TYR A 57 2.97 -7.61 -20.98
N ASP A 58 3.23 -6.57 -20.18
CA ASP A 58 4.58 -6.25 -19.68
C ASP A 58 5.12 -7.23 -18.61
N GLY A 59 4.36 -8.28 -18.28
CA GLY A 59 4.71 -9.19 -17.21
C GLY A 59 4.20 -8.75 -15.84
N ALA A 60 4.18 -9.69 -14.89
CA ALA A 60 4.08 -9.36 -13.48
C ALA A 60 5.29 -8.54 -13.03
N LYS A 61 5.15 -7.54 -12.15
CA LYS A 61 6.32 -6.77 -11.68
C LYS A 61 7.26 -7.60 -10.80
N THR A 62 6.73 -8.49 -9.98
CA THR A 62 7.53 -9.42 -9.16
C THR A 62 6.85 -10.77 -9.01
N VAL A 63 7.61 -11.85 -9.22
CA VAL A 63 7.18 -13.24 -9.04
C VAL A 63 8.13 -13.89 -8.04
N VAL A 64 7.58 -14.51 -6.99
CA VAL A 64 8.35 -15.23 -5.97
C VAL A 64 8.02 -16.71 -6.02
N LEU A 65 9.03 -17.57 -6.07
CA LEU A 65 8.89 -19.02 -6.04
C LEU A 65 9.39 -19.56 -4.69
N GLU A 66 8.70 -20.52 -4.10
CA GLU A 66 9.20 -21.32 -2.97
C GLU A 66 9.99 -22.56 -3.39
N ASN A 67 9.77 -23.04 -4.61
CA ASN A 67 10.49 -24.18 -5.16
C ASN A 67 11.03 -23.84 -6.55
N ARG A 68 12.35 -24.01 -6.74
CA ARG A 68 13.04 -23.75 -8.01
C ARG A 68 12.49 -24.61 -9.16
N GLU A 69 11.94 -25.79 -8.88
CA GLU A 69 11.40 -26.69 -9.91
C GLU A 69 10.30 -26.03 -10.76
N HIS A 70 9.59 -25.04 -10.22
CA HIS A 70 8.53 -24.32 -10.94
C HIS A 70 9.06 -23.23 -11.88
N LEU A 71 10.35 -22.88 -11.83
CA LEU A 71 10.92 -21.77 -12.62
C LEU A 71 10.69 -21.97 -14.13
N ALA A 72 10.91 -23.17 -14.64
CA ALA A 72 10.72 -23.47 -16.06
C ALA A 72 9.24 -23.41 -16.49
N ALA A 73 8.29 -23.62 -15.58
CA ALA A 73 6.86 -23.47 -15.86
C ALA A 73 6.49 -21.98 -15.90
N VAL A 74 6.93 -21.21 -14.91
CA VAL A 74 6.69 -19.76 -14.80
C VAL A 74 7.28 -18.99 -15.98
N LEU A 75 8.50 -19.30 -16.40
CA LEU A 75 9.12 -18.64 -17.55
C LEU A 75 8.36 -18.91 -18.86
N ARG A 76 7.71 -20.08 -18.98
CA ARG A 76 6.95 -20.47 -20.18
C ARG A 76 5.48 -20.04 -20.16
N SER A 77 4.94 -19.61 -19.02
CA SER A 77 3.52 -19.26 -18.90
C SER A 77 3.18 -17.88 -19.46
N GLY A 78 4.18 -17.05 -19.76
CA GLY A 78 3.98 -15.68 -20.26
C GLY A 78 3.69 -14.66 -19.16
N VAL A 79 3.73 -15.05 -17.88
CA VAL A 79 3.62 -14.11 -16.76
C VAL A 79 4.89 -13.29 -16.54
N VAL A 80 6.03 -13.75 -17.07
CA VAL A 80 7.33 -13.08 -16.96
C VAL A 80 7.59 -12.26 -18.22
N GLY A 81 7.61 -10.95 -18.07
CA GLY A 81 7.98 -9.98 -19.10
C GLY A 81 9.41 -9.48 -18.95
N ALA A 82 9.76 -8.45 -19.73
CA ALA A 82 11.10 -7.85 -19.73
C ALA A 82 11.46 -7.18 -18.39
N ASP A 83 10.48 -6.59 -17.71
CA ASP A 83 10.66 -5.86 -16.44
C ASP A 83 10.36 -6.71 -15.20
N THR A 84 10.04 -7.99 -15.37
CA THR A 84 9.70 -8.88 -14.26
C THR A 84 10.94 -9.24 -13.44
N LEU A 85 10.85 -9.04 -12.13
CA LEU A 85 11.79 -9.62 -11.17
C LEU A 85 11.28 -11.01 -10.74
N VAL A 86 12.09 -12.04 -10.93
CA VAL A 86 11.81 -13.40 -10.45
C VAL A 86 12.72 -13.72 -9.28
N LEU A 87 12.17 -14.01 -8.10
CA LEU A 87 12.90 -14.50 -6.93
C LEU A 87 12.76 -16.02 -6.85
N VAL A 88 13.87 -16.74 -6.81
CA VAL A 88 13.90 -18.21 -6.79
C VAL A 88 14.83 -18.72 -5.69
N PRO A 89 14.50 -19.81 -4.97
CA PRO A 89 15.37 -20.31 -3.91
C PRO A 89 16.68 -20.86 -4.47
N GLY A 90 17.81 -20.55 -3.85
CA GLY A 90 19.14 -21.09 -4.14
C GLY A 90 20.27 -20.08 -3.93
N ALA A 91 21.40 -20.33 -4.60
CA ALA A 91 22.60 -19.51 -4.44
C ALA A 91 22.27 -18.02 -4.67
N PRO A 92 22.57 -17.15 -3.70
CA PRO A 92 22.12 -15.77 -3.77
C PRO A 92 22.88 -14.97 -4.84
N GLY A 93 22.17 -14.09 -5.54
CA GLY A 93 22.71 -13.26 -6.62
C GLY A 93 21.88 -13.30 -7.90
N GLU A 94 22.22 -12.44 -8.86
CA GLU A 94 21.59 -12.43 -10.18
C GLU A 94 22.07 -13.64 -11.00
N GLU A 95 21.12 -14.45 -11.47
CA GLU A 95 21.39 -15.56 -12.38
C GLU A 95 21.25 -15.06 -13.83
N PRO A 96 22.20 -15.38 -14.73
CA PRO A 96 22.05 -15.08 -16.15
C PRO A 96 20.92 -15.94 -16.74
N ALA A 97 19.74 -15.37 -16.95
CA ALA A 97 18.67 -16.03 -17.68
C ALA A 97 18.94 -15.95 -19.20
N ALA A 98 18.80 -17.07 -19.89
CA ALA A 98 19.07 -17.19 -21.34
C ALA A 98 18.24 -16.22 -22.21
N ASP A 99 17.08 -15.78 -21.69
CA ASP A 99 16.08 -14.99 -22.42
C ASP A 99 15.98 -13.53 -21.93
N GLY A 100 16.97 -13.04 -21.16
CA GLY A 100 17.02 -11.64 -20.71
C GLY A 100 16.14 -11.31 -19.50
N HIS A 101 15.46 -12.29 -18.91
CA HIS A 101 14.70 -12.13 -17.67
C HIS A 101 15.61 -11.90 -16.46
N ARG A 102 15.15 -11.11 -15.49
CA ARG A 102 15.90 -10.87 -14.26
C ARG A 102 15.52 -11.88 -13.18
N VAL A 103 16.35 -12.92 -13.04
CA VAL A 103 16.21 -13.96 -12.03
C VAL A 103 17.22 -13.72 -10.90
N VAL A 104 16.76 -13.73 -9.66
CA VAL A 104 17.59 -13.55 -8.46
C VAL A 104 17.41 -14.74 -7.54
N GLY A 105 18.50 -15.43 -7.25
CA GLY A 105 18.55 -16.48 -6.24
C GLY A 105 18.43 -15.91 -4.83
N TYR A 106 17.76 -16.62 -3.93
CA TYR A 106 17.68 -16.26 -2.51
C TYR A 106 17.76 -17.47 -1.57
N GLU A 107 18.23 -17.22 -0.35
CA GLU A 107 18.22 -18.20 0.75
C GLU A 107 17.09 -17.91 1.74
N GLY A 108 16.60 -18.98 2.37
CA GLY A 108 15.55 -18.96 3.40
C GLY A 108 14.12 -19.00 2.83
N SER A 109 13.17 -18.29 3.44
CA SER A 109 11.74 -18.32 3.08
C SER A 109 11.11 -16.94 3.14
N LEU A 110 10.17 -16.66 2.23
CA LEU A 110 9.35 -15.44 2.20
C LEU A 110 7.95 -15.61 2.82
N ALA A 111 7.61 -16.82 3.26
CA ALA A 111 6.27 -17.23 3.65
C ALA A 111 6.17 -17.68 5.11
N GLY A 112 7.17 -18.40 5.63
CA GLY A 112 7.14 -18.91 6.99
C GLY A 112 7.29 -17.80 8.03
N ALA A 113 6.44 -17.81 9.07
CA ALA A 113 6.67 -17.02 10.27
C ALA A 113 7.98 -17.45 10.94
N GLY A 114 8.79 -16.50 11.40
CA GLY A 114 10.16 -16.75 11.85
C GLY A 114 11.14 -17.04 10.71
N GLY A 115 10.69 -16.90 9.46
CA GLY A 115 11.51 -17.05 8.27
C GLY A 115 12.47 -15.90 8.09
N GLU A 116 13.45 -16.16 7.24
CA GLU A 116 14.51 -15.24 6.91
C GLU A 116 14.69 -15.26 5.40
N PHE A 117 14.89 -14.10 4.77
CA PHE A 117 15.10 -13.99 3.32
C PHE A 117 16.39 -13.23 3.03
N SER A 118 17.25 -13.82 2.20
CA SER A 118 18.47 -13.16 1.73
C SER A 118 18.73 -13.38 0.23
N PRO A 119 18.73 -12.32 -0.58
CA PRO A 119 19.09 -12.39 -2.00
C PRO A 119 20.59 -12.15 -2.25
N GLY A 120 21.43 -12.03 -1.19
CA GLY A 120 22.84 -11.68 -1.30
C GLY A 120 23.45 -11.06 -0.03
N ALA A 121 24.78 -10.99 0.00
CA ALA A 121 25.62 -10.69 1.18
C ALA A 121 25.50 -9.26 1.78
N GLY A 122 24.43 -8.52 1.52
CA GLY A 122 24.22 -7.16 2.05
C GLY A 122 22.76 -6.81 2.33
N PHE A 123 21.85 -7.76 2.23
CA PHE A 123 20.47 -7.57 2.63
C PHE A 123 19.89 -8.83 3.24
N TYR A 124 19.15 -8.62 4.32
CA TYR A 124 18.46 -9.64 5.05
C TYR A 124 17.10 -9.08 5.46
N LEU A 125 16.06 -9.88 5.28
CA LEU A 125 14.69 -9.55 5.67
C LEU A 125 14.22 -10.61 6.64
N GLN A 126 13.84 -10.19 7.85
CA GLN A 126 13.21 -11.08 8.83
C GLN A 126 11.70 -11.11 8.58
N ILE A 127 11.08 -12.26 8.81
CA ILE A 127 9.63 -12.44 8.65
C ILE A 127 9.06 -12.88 9.97
N GLN A 128 8.07 -12.14 10.45
CA GLN A 128 7.46 -12.38 11.75
C GLN A 128 5.94 -12.48 11.61
N GLY A 129 5.33 -13.36 12.38
CA GLY A 129 3.88 -13.38 12.56
C GLY A 129 3.45 -12.20 13.43
N TYR A 130 2.26 -11.65 13.18
CA TYR A 130 1.80 -10.43 13.84
C TYR A 130 1.72 -10.61 15.36
N GLY A 131 1.07 -11.66 15.83
CA GLY A 131 0.78 -11.90 17.25
C GLY A 131 2.00 -12.19 18.12
N ILE A 132 3.14 -12.54 17.53
CA ILE A 132 4.40 -12.73 18.27
C ILE A 132 5.33 -11.53 18.21
N SER A 133 5.08 -10.57 17.30
CA SER A 133 6.03 -9.48 16.99
C SER A 133 6.26 -8.53 18.17
N GLU A 134 5.28 -8.35 19.05
CA GLU A 134 5.42 -7.52 20.25
C GLU A 134 6.53 -8.04 21.21
N TYR A 135 6.80 -9.35 21.17
CA TYR A 135 7.80 -9.99 22.05
C TYR A 135 9.17 -10.15 21.38
N MET A 136 9.31 -9.74 20.13
CA MET A 136 10.51 -9.95 19.32
C MET A 136 11.32 -8.66 19.21
N SER A 137 12.65 -8.80 19.23
CA SER A 137 13.54 -7.66 18.99
C SER A 137 13.64 -7.38 17.49
N VAL A 138 13.56 -6.10 17.12
CA VAL A 138 13.75 -5.64 15.74
C VAL A 138 15.24 -5.45 15.48
N ALA A 139 15.90 -6.49 14.94
CA ALA A 139 17.33 -6.44 14.65
C ALA A 139 17.66 -5.79 13.30
N GLY A 140 16.68 -5.66 12.41
CA GLY A 140 16.85 -5.12 11.07
C GLY A 140 15.53 -5.01 10.29
N PRO A 141 15.59 -4.87 8.96
CA PRO A 141 14.41 -4.89 8.11
C PRO A 141 13.54 -6.12 8.41
N THR A 142 12.29 -5.89 8.77
CA THR A 142 11.36 -6.92 9.21
C THR A 142 10.02 -6.76 8.49
N LEU A 143 9.52 -7.84 7.90
CA LEU A 143 8.20 -7.93 7.33
C LEU A 143 7.30 -8.69 8.30
N VAL A 144 6.31 -7.99 8.86
CA VAL A 144 5.28 -8.58 9.71
C VAL A 144 4.12 -9.04 8.84
N ARG A 145 3.61 -10.25 9.08
CA ARG A 145 2.50 -10.87 8.34
C ARG A 145 1.43 -11.37 9.29
N VAL A 146 0.18 -11.35 8.82
CA VAL A 146 -0.90 -12.15 9.42
C VAL A 146 -0.84 -13.55 8.83
N ALA A 147 -0.54 -14.54 9.67
CA ALA A 147 -0.36 -15.94 9.25
C ALA A 147 -1.56 -16.84 9.56
N ASP A 148 -2.45 -16.42 10.46
CA ASP A 148 -3.66 -17.14 10.85
C ASP A 148 -4.74 -16.20 11.43
N ASP A 149 -5.88 -16.77 11.84
CA ASP A 149 -6.97 -16.03 12.49
C ASP A 149 -6.54 -15.36 13.83
N THR A 150 -5.57 -15.93 14.55
CA THR A 150 -5.12 -15.37 15.84
C THR A 150 -4.31 -14.09 15.61
N ASP A 151 -3.40 -14.10 14.64
CA ASP A 151 -2.69 -12.91 14.20
C ASP A 151 -3.67 -11.80 13.74
N PHE A 152 -4.74 -12.20 13.05
CA PHE A 152 -5.76 -11.26 12.57
C PHE A 152 -6.53 -10.62 13.73
N ASP A 153 -6.95 -11.41 14.73
CA ASP A 153 -7.63 -10.91 15.92
C ASP A 153 -6.76 -9.92 16.71
N VAL A 154 -5.45 -10.20 16.85
CA VAL A 154 -4.51 -9.29 17.53
C VAL A 154 -4.36 -8.00 16.73
N PHE A 155 -4.25 -8.07 15.40
CA PHE A 155 -4.22 -6.88 14.54
C PHE A 155 -5.46 -6.00 14.72
N LEU A 156 -6.66 -6.61 14.76
CA LEU A 156 -7.90 -5.86 14.96
C LEU A 156 -7.97 -5.23 16.35
N ALA A 157 -7.55 -5.94 17.39
CA ALA A 157 -7.52 -5.41 18.75
C ALA A 157 -6.56 -4.22 18.88
N ASP A 158 -5.40 -4.28 18.22
CA ASP A 158 -4.44 -3.18 18.18
C ASP A 158 -4.95 -1.97 17.42
N ALA A 159 -5.64 -2.19 16.30
CA ALA A 159 -6.31 -1.12 15.58
C ALA A 159 -7.40 -0.47 16.45
N ASP A 160 -8.25 -1.28 17.11
CA ASP A 160 -9.35 -0.79 17.96
C ASP A 160 -8.80 0.02 19.14
N ARG A 161 -7.72 -0.46 19.75
CA ARG A 161 -7.01 0.25 20.81
C ARG A 161 -6.48 1.61 20.33
N ALA A 162 -5.83 1.65 19.16
CA ALA A 162 -5.37 2.92 18.58
C ALA A 162 -6.53 3.91 18.37
N LEU A 163 -7.69 3.44 17.90
CA LEU A 163 -8.86 4.30 17.76
C LEU A 163 -9.34 4.83 19.13
N LEU A 164 -9.46 3.93 20.10
CA LEU A 164 -10.04 4.22 21.41
C LEU A 164 -9.18 5.17 22.26
N ASP A 165 -7.88 4.93 22.33
CA ASP A 165 -6.98 5.65 23.26
C ASP A 165 -5.70 6.18 22.62
N GLY A 166 -5.50 5.97 21.31
CA GLY A 166 -4.34 6.48 20.58
C GLY A 166 -3.09 5.63 20.72
N THR A 167 -3.18 4.48 21.39
CA THR A 167 -2.03 3.58 21.57
C THR A 167 -1.81 2.74 20.30
N PHE A 168 -0.75 3.06 19.57
CA PHE A 168 -0.26 2.23 18.45
C PHE A 168 0.73 1.17 18.96
N PRO A 169 0.79 -0.02 18.35
CA PRO A 169 1.76 -1.04 18.75
C PRO A 169 3.19 -0.58 18.47
N ASP A 170 4.04 -0.56 19.51
CA ASP A 170 5.39 -0.02 19.43
C ASP A 170 6.21 -0.66 18.29
N PHE A 171 6.16 -1.98 18.16
CA PHE A 171 6.87 -2.69 17.08
C PHE A 171 6.42 -2.21 15.69
N LEU A 172 5.12 -1.98 15.48
CA LEU A 172 4.57 -1.62 14.18
C LEU A 172 4.87 -0.15 13.79
N THR A 173 5.21 0.68 14.77
CA THR A 173 5.69 2.06 14.56
C THR A 173 7.20 2.14 14.28
N HIS A 174 7.94 1.03 14.44
CA HIS A 174 9.37 1.03 14.19
C HIS A 174 9.67 1.19 12.67
N PRO A 175 10.59 2.08 12.27
CA PRO A 175 10.82 2.38 10.84
C PRO A 175 11.40 1.22 10.02
N ALA A 176 12.01 0.22 10.68
CA ALA A 176 12.51 -0.99 10.03
C ALA A 176 11.42 -2.05 9.77
N ILE A 177 10.20 -1.86 10.28
CA ILE A 177 9.09 -2.80 10.11
C ILE A 177 8.19 -2.36 8.95
N GLN A 178 7.77 -3.34 8.15
CA GLN A 178 6.70 -3.22 7.18
C GLN A 178 5.62 -4.25 7.49
N LEU A 179 4.35 -3.87 7.33
CA LEU A 179 3.21 -4.77 7.45
C LEU A 179 2.82 -5.26 6.05
N ALA A 180 2.73 -6.58 5.88
CA ALA A 180 2.39 -7.19 4.61
C ALA A 180 0.89 -7.15 4.33
N ASP A 181 0.55 -7.40 3.06
CA ASP A 181 -0.81 -7.73 2.62
C ASP A 181 -1.88 -6.70 3.03
N LEU A 182 -1.49 -5.41 3.00
CA LEU A 182 -2.30 -4.26 3.42
C LEU A 182 -3.71 -4.24 2.79
N PRO A 183 -3.91 -4.57 1.50
CA PRO A 183 -5.26 -4.62 0.94
C PRO A 183 -6.17 -5.66 1.59
N GLY A 184 -5.60 -6.75 2.15
CA GLY A 184 -6.34 -7.74 2.92
C GLY A 184 -6.72 -7.26 4.33
N LEU A 185 -6.03 -6.23 4.83
CA LEU A 185 -6.20 -5.63 6.15
C LEU A 185 -7.03 -4.33 6.13
N GLY A 186 -7.60 -3.97 4.99
CA GLY A 186 -8.47 -2.79 4.84
C GLY A 186 -7.78 -1.52 4.36
N ALA A 187 -6.59 -1.58 3.76
CA ALA A 187 -6.03 -0.42 3.08
C ALA A 187 -6.83 -0.10 1.82
N ASP A 188 -7.37 1.12 1.71
CA ASP A 188 -8.33 1.53 0.66
C ASP A 188 -7.72 1.90 -0.69
N ARG A 189 -6.52 1.38 -1.01
CA ARG A 189 -5.92 1.59 -2.34
C ARG A 189 -6.53 0.61 -3.34
N THR A 190 -7.63 1.01 -3.96
CA THR A 190 -8.25 0.28 -5.06
C THR A 190 -7.66 0.68 -6.43
N PRO A 191 -7.40 -0.28 -7.33
CA PRO A 191 -7.39 -1.71 -7.06
C PRO A 191 -6.14 -2.12 -6.27
N ALA A 192 -6.30 -3.13 -5.40
CA ALA A 192 -5.18 -3.82 -4.78
C ALA A 192 -4.19 -4.32 -5.85
N ALA A 193 -2.89 -4.43 -5.51
CA ALA A 193 -1.89 -4.98 -6.42
C ALA A 193 -2.23 -6.42 -6.84
N GLY A 194 -2.81 -6.59 -8.04
CA GLY A 194 -3.22 -7.86 -8.60
C GLY A 194 -2.07 -8.68 -9.23
N PRO A 195 -2.40 -9.73 -10.01
CA PRO A 195 -1.42 -10.64 -10.63
C PRO A 195 -0.38 -9.94 -11.52
N ARG A 196 -0.71 -8.78 -12.10
CA ARG A 196 0.23 -7.94 -12.87
C ARG A 196 1.32 -7.27 -12.02
N HIS A 197 1.15 -7.22 -10.71
CA HIS A 197 2.09 -6.56 -9.81
C HIS A 197 2.87 -7.58 -8.97
N ARG A 198 2.16 -8.54 -8.38
CA ARG A 198 2.74 -9.52 -7.47
C ARG A 198 2.15 -10.90 -7.69
N LEU A 199 3.05 -11.86 -7.84
CA LEU A 199 2.73 -13.28 -7.84
C LEU A 199 3.59 -14.00 -6.82
N TYR A 200 3.01 -15.04 -6.26
CA TYR A 200 3.65 -15.99 -5.39
C TYR A 200 3.30 -17.40 -5.86
N VAL A 201 4.32 -18.25 -5.95
CA VAL A 201 4.22 -19.65 -6.35
C VAL A 201 4.71 -20.50 -5.19
N ASP A 202 3.80 -21.23 -4.56
CA ASP A 202 4.13 -22.08 -3.41
C ASP A 202 4.95 -23.32 -3.82
N ALA A 203 5.35 -24.11 -2.82
CA ALA A 203 6.13 -25.32 -3.02
C ALA A 203 5.46 -26.34 -3.97
N ASP A 204 4.13 -26.39 -3.98
CA ASP A 204 3.31 -27.29 -4.82
C ASP A 204 2.99 -26.70 -6.20
N GLY A 205 3.39 -25.46 -6.46
CA GLY A 205 3.19 -24.75 -7.71
C GLY A 205 1.83 -24.05 -7.81
N ALA A 206 1.09 -23.91 -6.71
CA ALA A 206 -0.10 -23.08 -6.67
C ALA A 206 0.28 -21.60 -6.74
N VAL A 207 -0.50 -20.84 -7.52
CA VAL A 207 -0.25 -19.42 -7.75
C VAL A 207 -1.27 -18.58 -7.01
N SER A 208 -0.80 -17.58 -6.28
CA SER A 208 -1.60 -16.55 -5.59
C SER A 208 -0.91 -15.18 -5.70
N THR A 209 -1.49 -14.13 -5.12
CA THR A 209 -0.82 -12.81 -5.06
C THR A 209 0.14 -12.70 -3.86
N ALA A 210 0.04 -13.57 -2.85
CA ALA A 210 0.91 -13.62 -1.67
C ALA A 210 0.84 -14.99 -0.97
N PRO A 211 1.78 -15.29 -0.06
CA PRO A 211 1.80 -16.55 0.69
C PRO A 211 0.45 -16.96 1.31
N GLY A 212 -0.24 -16.04 2.01
CA GLY A 212 -1.55 -16.31 2.61
C GLY A 212 -2.76 -16.06 1.70
N GLY A 213 -2.55 -15.77 0.41
CA GLY A 213 -3.62 -15.41 -0.52
C GLY A 213 -4.38 -16.60 -1.09
N THR A 214 -5.63 -16.39 -1.49
CA THR A 214 -6.44 -17.38 -2.20
C THR A 214 -5.74 -17.81 -3.49
N ARG A 215 -5.74 -19.12 -3.75
CA ARG A 215 -5.20 -19.70 -4.98
C ARG A 215 -5.94 -19.18 -6.20
N LEU A 216 -5.17 -18.60 -7.13
CA LEU A 216 -5.61 -18.16 -8.44
C LEU A 216 -5.32 -19.19 -9.53
N GLY A 217 -4.30 -20.04 -9.39
CA GLY A 217 -3.95 -20.99 -10.45
C GLY A 217 -2.77 -21.88 -10.13
N THR A 218 -2.01 -22.22 -11.17
CA THR A 218 -0.76 -22.99 -11.11
C THR A 218 0.37 -22.29 -11.87
N ALA A 219 1.62 -22.67 -11.60
CA ALA A 219 2.82 -22.04 -12.17
C ALA A 219 2.85 -21.97 -13.70
N GLY A 220 2.14 -22.88 -14.39
CA GLY A 220 2.02 -22.91 -15.85
C GLY A 220 0.85 -22.10 -16.42
N ASP A 221 -0.02 -21.55 -15.58
CA ASP A 221 -1.18 -20.76 -16.03
C ASP A 221 -0.72 -19.37 -16.53
N GLY A 222 -1.28 -18.95 -17.67
CA GLY A 222 -0.94 -17.67 -18.28
C GLY A 222 -1.63 -16.46 -17.63
N PRO A 223 -1.15 -15.24 -17.95
CA PRO A 223 -1.56 -14.01 -17.27
C PRO A 223 -3.05 -13.70 -17.39
N ASP A 224 -3.66 -13.91 -18.56
CA ASP A 224 -5.08 -13.64 -18.77
C ASP A 224 -5.98 -14.51 -17.89
N LEU A 225 -5.58 -15.77 -17.68
CA LEU A 225 -6.32 -16.69 -16.82
C LEU A 225 -6.23 -16.27 -15.34
N LEU A 226 -5.03 -15.88 -14.89
CA LEU A 226 -4.80 -15.42 -13.53
C LEU A 226 -5.54 -14.10 -13.25
N ASP A 227 -5.47 -13.14 -14.19
CA ASP A 227 -6.18 -11.86 -14.11
C ASP A 227 -7.70 -12.08 -14.08
N ALA A 228 -8.24 -12.91 -14.99
CA ALA A 228 -9.68 -13.17 -15.04
C ALA A 228 -10.20 -13.86 -13.77
N ARG A 229 -9.42 -14.77 -13.17
CA ARG A 229 -9.77 -15.40 -11.89
C ARG A 229 -9.69 -14.43 -10.73
N TRP A 230 -8.65 -13.59 -10.68
CA TRP A 230 -8.51 -12.54 -9.69
C TRP A 230 -9.67 -11.56 -9.75
N GLN A 231 -10.03 -11.07 -10.95
CA GLN A 231 -11.18 -10.18 -11.13
C GLN A 231 -12.48 -10.83 -10.68
N ARG A 232 -12.72 -12.10 -11.04
CA ARG A 232 -13.92 -12.84 -10.62
C ARG A 232 -14.02 -12.99 -9.10
N LEU A 233 -12.90 -13.28 -8.42
CA LEU A 233 -12.90 -13.47 -6.97
C LEU A 233 -13.02 -12.16 -6.20
N ASN A 234 -12.63 -11.02 -6.78
CA ASN A 234 -12.84 -9.70 -6.20
C ASN A 234 -14.17 -9.06 -6.63
N SER A 235 -14.80 -9.55 -7.71
CA SER A 235 -16.07 -8.99 -8.16
C SER A 235 -17.18 -9.29 -7.16
N GLY A 236 -17.80 -8.23 -6.61
CA GLY A 236 -18.92 -8.36 -5.68
C GLY A 236 -18.52 -8.57 -4.22
N THR A 237 -17.25 -8.46 -3.87
CA THR A 237 -16.81 -8.49 -2.45
C THR A 237 -16.97 -7.12 -1.81
N GLY A 238 -17.40 -7.05 -0.55
CA GLY A 238 -17.45 -5.81 0.23
C GLY A 238 -16.09 -5.29 0.71
N THR A 239 -15.01 -6.03 0.43
CA THR A 239 -13.64 -5.71 0.86
C THR A 239 -12.77 -5.18 -0.28
N THR A 240 -11.71 -4.45 0.05
CA THR A 240 -10.71 -3.95 -0.93
C THR A 240 -9.98 -5.04 -1.70
N CYS A 241 -9.84 -6.23 -1.10
CA CYS A 241 -9.25 -7.41 -1.75
C CYS A 241 -9.87 -8.70 -1.17
N GLY A 242 -10.73 -9.36 -1.95
CA GLY A 242 -11.37 -10.64 -1.61
C GLY A 242 -10.41 -11.83 -1.59
N VAL A 243 -9.32 -11.76 -2.36
CA VAL A 243 -8.33 -12.86 -2.46
C VAL A 243 -7.19 -12.74 -1.43
N CYS A 244 -7.00 -11.57 -0.83
CA CYS A 244 -5.92 -11.36 0.12
C CYS A 244 -6.24 -12.09 1.43
N LEU A 245 -5.25 -12.76 2.02
CA LEU A 245 -5.37 -13.54 3.27
C LEU A 245 -6.37 -14.71 3.23
N GLY A 246 -7.00 -15.02 2.10
CA GLY A 246 -8.07 -16.03 2.03
C GLY A 246 -7.63 -17.48 2.21
N ALA A 247 -6.32 -17.76 2.32
CA ALA A 247 -5.81 -19.07 2.70
C ALA A 247 -5.51 -19.18 4.22
N VAL A 248 -5.46 -18.06 4.93
CA VAL A 248 -5.02 -17.98 6.34
C VAL A 248 -6.06 -17.40 7.28
N VAL A 249 -7.01 -16.62 6.77
CA VAL A 249 -8.11 -16.02 7.54
C VAL A 249 -9.44 -16.39 6.89
N ASP A 250 -10.44 -16.78 7.69
CA ASP A 250 -11.78 -17.04 7.17
C ASP A 250 -12.35 -15.82 6.41
N PRO A 251 -12.75 -15.97 5.13
CA PRO A 251 -13.21 -14.83 4.32
C PRO A 251 -14.44 -14.12 4.89
N GLY A 252 -15.38 -14.84 5.49
CA GLY A 252 -16.62 -14.27 6.03
C GLY A 252 -16.37 -13.49 7.32
N LEU A 253 -15.51 -14.03 8.20
CA LEU A 253 -15.03 -13.34 9.38
C LEU A 253 -14.28 -12.07 9.00
N ARG A 254 -13.38 -12.15 8.02
CA ARG A 254 -12.61 -10.99 7.55
C ARG A 254 -13.50 -9.91 6.97
N GLU A 255 -14.43 -10.26 6.07
CA GLU A 255 -15.36 -9.29 5.48
C GLU A 255 -16.20 -8.59 6.56
N THR A 256 -16.73 -9.35 7.51
CA THR A 256 -17.50 -8.80 8.65
C THR A 256 -16.65 -7.86 9.49
N ALA A 257 -15.42 -8.24 9.81
CA ALA A 257 -14.52 -7.46 10.64
C ALA A 257 -14.08 -6.15 9.97
N LEU A 258 -13.79 -6.18 8.67
CA LEU A 258 -13.42 -4.99 7.88
C LEU A 258 -14.62 -4.04 7.73
N ALA A 259 -15.83 -4.58 7.45
CA ALA A 259 -17.04 -3.78 7.33
C ALA A 259 -17.41 -3.06 8.66
N ALA A 260 -17.11 -3.69 9.80
CA ALA A 260 -17.31 -3.09 11.12
C ALA A 260 -16.29 -1.96 11.44
N ARG A 261 -15.19 -1.86 10.68
CA ARG A 261 -14.08 -0.93 10.93
C ARG A 261 -13.69 -0.17 9.66
N PRO A 262 -14.56 0.73 9.17
CA PRO A 262 -14.30 1.52 7.95
C PRO A 262 -13.08 2.44 8.07
N TRP A 263 -12.52 2.62 9.26
CA TRP A 263 -11.34 3.44 9.53
C TRP A 263 -10.01 2.66 9.47
N LEU A 264 -10.02 1.36 9.14
CA LEU A 264 -8.78 0.57 9.05
C LEU A 264 -7.80 1.11 8.00
N GLY A 265 -8.29 1.59 6.86
CA GLY A 265 -7.45 2.25 5.86
C GLY A 265 -6.72 3.46 6.44
N ARG A 266 -7.43 4.26 7.23
CA ARG A 266 -6.87 5.40 7.97
C ARG A 266 -5.83 4.98 9.00
N TYR A 267 -6.09 3.91 9.75
CA TYR A 267 -5.16 3.35 10.73
C TYR A 267 -3.84 2.90 10.08
N LEU A 268 -3.93 2.22 8.94
CA LEU A 268 -2.76 1.78 8.18
C LEU A 268 -1.96 2.98 7.62
N ALA A 269 -2.64 4.04 7.17
CA ALA A 269 -1.99 5.29 6.77
C ALA A 269 -1.30 5.98 7.95
N ALA A 270 -1.92 6.02 9.14
CA ALA A 270 -1.35 6.58 10.35
C ALA A 270 -0.06 5.85 10.77
N LEU A 271 -0.05 4.51 10.75
CA LEU A 271 1.15 3.71 10.98
C LEU A 271 2.28 4.06 10.01
N GLY A 272 1.96 4.24 8.72
CA GLY A 272 2.92 4.70 7.71
C GLY A 272 3.50 6.07 8.03
N ALA A 273 2.66 7.01 8.44
CA ALA A 273 3.06 8.36 8.82
C ALA A 273 3.96 8.38 10.06
N ILE A 274 3.61 7.61 11.10
CA ILE A 274 4.41 7.49 12.33
C ILE A 274 5.79 6.91 12.02
N ARG A 275 5.86 5.81 11.23
CA ARG A 275 7.14 5.23 10.80
C ARG A 275 8.00 6.23 10.01
N SER A 276 7.37 7.02 9.13
CA SER A 276 8.05 8.06 8.35
C SER A 276 8.63 9.17 9.22
N LEU A 277 7.91 9.62 10.26
CA LEU A 277 8.41 10.60 11.23
C LEU A 277 9.57 10.03 12.06
N ARG A 278 9.42 8.82 12.60
CA ARG A 278 10.49 8.15 13.37
C ARG A 278 11.74 7.92 12.52
N ALA A 279 11.60 7.58 11.23
CA ALA A 279 12.73 7.46 10.32
C ALA A 279 13.50 8.78 10.10
N ARG A 280 12.87 9.93 10.36
CA ARG A 280 13.48 11.27 10.31
C ARG A 280 14.05 11.71 11.66
N GLY A 281 14.01 10.87 12.68
CA GLY A 281 14.49 11.17 14.03
C GLY A 281 13.49 11.98 14.87
N VAL A 282 12.20 11.98 14.51
CA VAL A 282 11.16 12.50 15.40
C VAL A 282 10.87 11.42 16.43
N ASP A 283 11.32 11.68 17.65
CA ASP A 283 11.13 10.80 18.81
C ASP A 283 10.01 11.31 19.72
N GLY A 284 9.56 10.43 20.65
CA GLY A 284 8.57 10.76 21.66
C GLY A 284 7.16 10.27 21.35
N ASP A 285 6.19 10.81 22.09
CA ASP A 285 4.77 10.49 21.96
C ASP A 285 4.17 11.19 20.74
N ILE A 286 4.18 10.48 19.59
CA ILE A 286 3.57 10.95 18.34
C ILE A 286 2.08 10.60 18.39
N ARG A 287 1.24 11.63 18.46
CA ARG A 287 -0.22 11.51 18.45
C ARG A 287 -0.76 11.76 17.04
N VAL A 288 -1.89 11.14 16.72
CA VAL A 288 -2.54 11.23 15.41
C VAL A 288 -3.99 11.68 15.59
N SER A 289 -4.42 12.68 14.84
CA SER A 289 -5.78 13.21 14.95
C SER A 289 -6.78 12.12 14.57
N GLY A 290 -7.80 11.94 15.42
CA GLY A 290 -8.83 10.92 15.26
C GLY A 290 -8.53 9.57 15.92
N PHE A 291 -7.31 9.37 16.44
CA PHE A 291 -6.91 8.17 17.18
C PHE A 291 -6.61 8.53 18.64
N GLY A 292 -7.48 8.13 19.57
CA GLY A 292 -7.40 8.49 21.00
C GLY A 292 -7.75 9.93 21.34
N GLY A 293 -7.72 10.83 20.36
CA GLY A 293 -8.07 12.23 20.58
C GLY A 293 -7.87 13.11 19.36
N ARG A 294 -8.11 14.40 19.58
CA ARG A 294 -7.96 15.48 18.60
C ARG A 294 -7.19 16.62 19.25
N ILE A 295 -6.40 17.37 18.49
CA ILE A 295 -5.68 18.53 19.03
C ILE A 295 -6.65 19.67 19.40
N THR A 296 -7.80 19.71 18.74
CA THR A 296 -8.92 20.62 18.99
C THR A 296 -9.98 19.88 19.80
N GLU A 297 -9.96 20.04 21.12
CA GLU A 297 -10.88 19.36 22.03
C GLU A 297 -12.36 19.71 21.80
N THR A 298 -12.63 20.87 21.21
CA THR A 298 -13.99 21.36 20.94
C THR A 298 -14.62 20.81 19.67
N LEU A 299 -13.88 20.07 18.84
CA LEU A 299 -14.40 19.46 17.62
C LEU A 299 -15.50 18.47 18.00
N ALA A 300 -16.68 18.61 17.38
CA ALA A 300 -17.86 17.86 17.79
C ALA A 300 -17.63 16.35 17.76
N ALA A 301 -18.16 15.66 18.78
CA ALA A 301 -18.26 14.21 18.79
C ALA A 301 -19.09 13.76 17.58
N GLY A 302 -18.43 13.22 16.55
CA GLY A 302 -19.04 12.82 15.28
C GLY A 302 -18.45 13.49 14.04
N ALA A 303 -17.54 14.45 14.16
CA ALA A 303 -16.71 14.88 13.04
C ALA A 303 -15.64 13.80 12.80
N ASP A 304 -15.88 12.94 11.81
CA ASP A 304 -15.06 11.76 11.50
C ASP A 304 -14.94 11.53 9.97
N ALA A 305 -15.06 12.60 9.18
CA ALA A 305 -14.87 12.53 7.74
C ALA A 305 -13.47 12.01 7.39
N ASP A 306 -12.46 12.49 8.11
CA ASP A 306 -11.07 12.03 8.01
C ASP A 306 -10.90 10.53 8.28
N LEU A 307 -11.61 9.99 9.28
CA LEU A 307 -11.51 8.57 9.63
C LEU A 307 -12.07 7.65 8.54
N ARG A 308 -12.92 8.14 7.63
CA ARG A 308 -13.46 7.37 6.51
C ARG A 308 -12.67 7.52 5.21
N ASP A 309 -11.61 8.32 5.22
CA ASP A 309 -10.79 8.59 4.04
C ASP A 309 -9.31 8.29 4.34
N ALA A 310 -8.84 7.14 3.84
CA ALA A 310 -7.46 6.71 4.01
C ALA A 310 -6.44 7.55 3.23
N ASP A 311 -6.88 8.27 2.19
CA ASP A 311 -6.01 9.07 1.32
C ASP A 311 -5.97 10.54 1.75
N ALA A 312 -6.95 11.01 2.54
CA ALA A 312 -6.92 12.35 3.11
C ALA A 312 -5.64 12.60 3.94
N PRO A 313 -5.15 13.84 4.04
CA PRO A 313 -4.00 14.16 4.88
C PRO A 313 -4.23 13.82 6.36
N LEU A 314 -3.19 13.35 7.03
CA LEU A 314 -3.13 13.10 8.47
C LEU A 314 -2.52 14.29 9.19
N LEU A 315 -3.12 14.69 10.30
CA LEU A 315 -2.50 15.61 11.26
C LEU A 315 -1.87 14.80 12.39
N LEU A 316 -0.57 14.99 12.60
CA LEU A 316 0.20 14.37 13.67
C LEU A 316 0.83 15.46 14.54
N TRP A 317 1.05 15.20 15.82
CA TRP A 317 1.77 16.13 16.68
C TRP A 317 2.55 15.42 17.77
N THR A 318 3.57 16.11 18.26
CA THR A 318 4.23 15.82 19.53
C THR A 318 3.89 16.94 20.51
N ASP A 319 4.53 16.94 21.68
CA ASP A 319 4.39 18.07 22.60
C ASP A 319 4.99 19.37 22.04
N GLN A 320 5.92 19.27 21.08
CA GLN A 320 6.66 20.42 20.53
C GLN A 320 6.14 20.85 19.15
N ASP A 321 5.95 19.88 18.25
CA ASP A 321 5.78 20.13 16.81
C ASP A 321 4.47 19.55 16.28
N VAL A 322 4.02 20.10 15.15
CA VAL A 322 2.84 19.64 14.42
C VAL A 322 3.20 19.35 12.97
N TYR A 323 2.67 18.25 12.45
CA TYR A 323 2.96 17.73 11.12
C TYR A 323 1.69 17.42 10.35
N VAL A 324 1.71 17.70 9.05
CA VAL A 324 0.71 17.21 8.10
C VAL A 324 1.37 16.19 7.19
N HIS A 325 0.82 14.99 7.12
CA HIS A 325 1.29 13.90 6.27
C HIS A 325 0.25 13.57 5.20
N ALA A 326 0.62 13.68 3.92
CA ALA A 326 -0.16 13.20 2.79
C ALA A 326 0.22 11.73 2.51
N PRO A 327 -0.68 10.75 2.73
CA PRO A 327 -0.39 9.32 2.56
C PRO A 327 0.05 8.94 1.15
N ALA A 328 -0.45 9.66 0.14
CA ALA A 328 0.00 9.60 -1.24
C ALA A 328 0.25 11.03 -1.72
N PRO A 329 1.49 11.42 -2.10
CA PRO A 329 2.66 10.57 -2.41
C PRO A 329 3.59 10.26 -1.21
N GLY A 330 3.12 10.33 0.03
CA GLY A 330 3.94 10.03 1.22
C GLY A 330 4.78 11.23 1.70
N ARG A 331 4.24 12.45 1.59
CA ARG A 331 4.94 13.69 1.93
C ARG A 331 4.54 14.18 3.31
N THR A 332 5.51 14.68 4.08
CA THR A 332 5.28 15.25 5.40
C THR A 332 5.80 16.67 5.46
N PHE A 333 5.00 17.56 6.02
CA PHE A 333 5.31 18.98 6.22
C PHE A 333 5.18 19.32 7.70
N SER A 334 6.10 20.11 8.22
CA SER A 334 5.92 20.76 9.52
C SER A 334 5.01 21.96 9.35
N VAL A 335 4.10 22.18 10.29
CA VAL A 335 3.21 23.35 10.31
C VAL A 335 3.32 24.06 11.65
N GLU A 336 3.01 25.35 11.66
CA GLU A 336 2.90 26.09 12.91
C GLU A 336 1.74 25.57 13.74
N ARG A 337 1.89 25.52 15.06
CA ARG A 337 0.85 25.02 15.98
C ARG A 337 -0.46 25.79 15.87
N THR A 338 -0.41 27.06 15.50
CA THR A 338 -1.58 27.92 15.23
C THR A 338 -2.39 27.48 14.01
N ALA A 339 -1.77 26.76 13.06
CA ALA A 339 -2.45 26.20 11.89
C ALA A 339 -3.07 24.83 12.17
N ALA A 340 -2.77 24.19 13.31
CA ALA A 340 -3.22 22.84 13.62
C ALA A 340 -4.75 22.73 13.72
N THR A 341 -5.40 23.65 14.44
CA THR A 341 -6.86 23.63 14.62
C THR A 341 -7.64 23.81 13.30
N PRO A 342 -7.33 24.80 12.44
CA PRO A 342 -7.99 24.91 11.15
C PRO A 342 -7.73 23.72 10.21
N VAL A 343 -6.52 23.14 10.21
CA VAL A 343 -6.23 21.92 9.45
C VAL A 343 -7.09 20.77 9.97
N GLU A 344 -7.11 20.54 11.28
CA GLU A 344 -7.87 19.46 11.88
C GLU A 344 -9.37 19.59 11.62
N ALA A 345 -9.93 20.80 11.79
CA ALA A 345 -11.33 21.07 11.54
C ALA A 345 -11.71 20.78 10.09
N LEU A 346 -10.87 21.19 9.13
CA LEU A 346 -11.09 20.89 7.72
C LEU A 346 -11.13 19.38 7.45
N LEU A 347 -10.15 18.64 7.98
CA LEU A 347 -10.04 17.19 7.77
C LEU A 347 -11.20 16.44 8.44
N ALA A 348 -11.49 16.74 9.70
CA ALA A 348 -12.50 16.03 10.48
C ALA A 348 -13.94 16.33 10.01
N CYS A 349 -14.21 17.56 9.55
CA CYS A 349 -15.52 17.96 9.05
C CYS A 349 -15.71 17.70 7.54
N GLY A 350 -14.63 17.53 6.78
CA GLY A 350 -14.65 17.22 5.35
C GLY A 350 -14.95 18.40 4.41
N SER A 351 -15.23 19.60 4.94
CA SER A 351 -15.36 20.82 4.12
C SER A 351 -15.05 22.08 4.92
N ALA A 352 -14.66 23.15 4.21
CA ALA A 352 -14.37 24.44 4.83
C ALA A 352 -15.63 25.07 5.47
N GLU A 353 -16.81 24.86 4.90
CA GLU A 353 -18.08 25.36 5.45
C GLU A 353 -18.42 24.70 6.78
N ALA A 354 -18.23 23.38 6.89
CA ALA A 354 -18.47 22.67 8.14
C ALA A 354 -17.37 22.94 9.19
N ALA A 355 -16.14 23.17 8.75
CA ALA A 355 -15.02 23.53 9.62
C ALA A 355 -15.09 24.96 10.19
N ALA A 356 -15.82 25.87 9.54
CA ALA A 356 -15.99 27.27 9.95
C ALA A 356 -16.60 27.46 11.35
N GLU A 357 -17.26 26.43 11.90
CA GLU A 357 -17.76 26.43 13.28
C GLU A 357 -16.61 26.34 14.31
N TYR A 358 -15.47 25.76 13.93
CA TYR A 358 -14.36 25.43 14.83
C TYR A 358 -13.09 26.24 14.55
N ALA A 359 -12.98 26.85 13.38
CA ALA A 359 -11.81 27.59 12.94
C ALA A 359 -12.17 28.81 12.09
N ASP A 360 -11.23 29.75 11.98
CA ASP A 360 -11.41 30.93 11.14
C ASP A 360 -11.68 30.53 9.66
N PRO A 361 -12.79 30.99 9.06
CA PRO A 361 -13.18 30.57 7.71
C PRO A 361 -12.17 30.98 6.63
N GLU A 362 -11.60 32.18 6.72
CA GLU A 362 -10.61 32.65 5.74
C GLU A 362 -9.32 31.83 5.82
N HIS A 363 -8.89 31.47 7.03
CA HIS A 363 -7.72 30.64 7.25
C HIS A 363 -7.93 29.22 6.75
N THR A 364 -9.11 28.64 6.99
CA THR A 364 -9.49 27.29 6.55
C THR A 364 -9.45 27.17 5.01
N VAL A 365 -10.01 28.14 4.30
CA VAL A 365 -9.96 28.20 2.82
C VAL A 365 -8.53 28.34 2.28
N ARG A 366 -7.65 29.08 2.99
CA ARG A 366 -6.23 29.17 2.59
C ARG A 366 -5.51 27.84 2.75
N ILE A 367 -5.79 27.11 3.83
CA ILE A 367 -5.22 25.79 4.11
C ILE A 367 -5.69 24.75 3.10
N GLU A 368 -6.98 24.71 2.79
CA GLU A 368 -7.53 23.82 1.75
C GLU A 368 -6.80 23.98 0.42
N ARG A 369 -6.59 25.23 -0.03
CA ARG A 369 -5.82 25.52 -1.25
C ARG A 369 -4.35 25.12 -1.13
N PHE A 370 -3.76 25.22 0.05
CA PHE A 370 -2.37 24.81 0.28
C PHE A 370 -2.24 23.29 0.16
N LEU A 371 -3.12 22.52 0.80
CA LEU A 371 -3.14 21.06 0.72
C LEU A 371 -3.30 20.60 -0.74
N ALA A 372 -4.31 21.14 -1.43
CA ALA A 372 -4.55 20.82 -2.85
C ALA A 372 -3.33 21.10 -3.75
N ARG A 373 -2.56 22.18 -3.49
CA ARG A 373 -1.32 22.50 -4.23
C ARG A 373 -0.14 21.63 -3.83
N ALA A 374 -0.08 21.20 -2.57
CA ALA A 374 0.97 20.33 -2.06
C ALA A 374 0.83 18.88 -2.56
N GLY A 375 -0.29 18.56 -3.22
CA GLY A 375 -0.68 17.21 -3.59
C GLY A 375 -1.08 16.40 -2.35
N ALA A 376 -1.77 17.06 -1.42
CA ALA A 376 -2.28 16.54 -0.17
C ALA A 376 -3.80 16.65 -0.17
#